data_AF-A0A251RQ85-F1
#
_entry.id   AF-A0A251RQ85-F1
#
_cell.length_a   1.000
_cell.length_b   1.000
_cell.length_c   1.000
_cell.angle_alpha   90.00
_cell.angle_beta   90.00
_cell.angle_gamma   90.00
#
_symmetry.space_group_name_H-M   'P 1'
#
loop_
_entity.id
_entity.type
_entity.pdbx_description
1 polymer ?
#
loop_
_entity_poly.entity_id
_entity_poly.type
_entity_poly.pdbx_seq_one_letter_code
_entity_poly.pdbx_strand_id
1 'polypeptide(L)'
;MLVGTNVGDIGLWEVGSREKLVLKNFKVWNLSACSMPFQAALVKDPAISVNRVIWSPDGSLFGVAYSRHIVQIYSYHGGDDVRQNVEIDAHVGGANDLAFSNPNKQLCVITCGDDKTIKVWDATTGVKKYTFEGHEAPVYSAFLMWDNQRRGITHCRMERE
;
A
#
# COMPACT_ATOMS: atom_id res chain seq x y z
N MET A 1 -16.85 0.50 -3.66
CA MET A 1 -15.95 -0.64 -3.99
C MET A 1 -14.71 -0.10 -4.66
N LEU A 2 -13.54 -0.43 -4.13
CA LEU A 2 -12.24 -0.04 -4.69
C LEU A 2 -11.64 -1.24 -5.42
N VAL A 3 -11.12 -1.03 -6.62
CA VAL A 3 -10.53 -2.07 -7.47
C VAL A 3 -9.18 -1.60 -8.00
N GLY A 4 -8.24 -2.54 -8.14
CA GLY A 4 -6.97 -2.34 -8.83
C GLY A 4 -6.87 -3.24 -10.05
N THR A 5 -6.07 -2.87 -11.04
CA THR A 5 -5.89 -3.65 -12.28
C THR A 5 -4.45 -4.14 -12.45
N ASN A 6 -4.27 -5.10 -13.36
CA ASN A 6 -2.95 -5.59 -13.76
C ASN A 6 -2.13 -4.59 -14.60
N VAL A 7 -2.70 -3.43 -14.93
CA VAL A 7 -2.02 -2.33 -15.63
C VAL A 7 -1.78 -1.11 -14.72
N GLY A 8 -1.99 -1.26 -13.41
CA GLY A 8 -1.68 -0.24 -12.41
C GLY A 8 -2.80 0.76 -12.15
N ASP A 9 -3.93 0.63 -12.84
CA ASP A 9 -5.05 1.54 -12.66
C ASP A 9 -5.83 1.19 -11.39
N ILE A 10 -6.38 2.22 -10.76
CA ILE A 10 -7.33 2.08 -9.67
C ILE A 10 -8.69 2.66 -10.08
N GLY A 11 -9.74 1.95 -9.69
CA GLY A 11 -11.12 2.36 -9.91
C GLY A 11 -11.90 2.41 -8.60
N LEU A 12 -12.68 3.47 -8.41
CA LEU A 12 -13.67 3.56 -7.33
C LEU A 12 -15.07 3.52 -7.92
N TRP A 13 -15.89 2.63 -7.39
CA TRP A 13 -17.27 2.43 -7.80
C TRP A 13 -18.21 2.61 -6.63
N GLU A 14 -19.33 3.30 -6.87
CA GLU A 14 -20.46 3.26 -5.98
C GLU A 14 -21.25 1.96 -6.21
N VAL A 15 -21.43 1.18 -5.16
CA VAL A 15 -22.01 -0.18 -5.29
C VAL A 15 -23.51 -0.11 -5.55
N GLY A 16 -24.22 0.82 -4.91
CA GLY A 16 -25.67 0.95 -5.03
C GLY A 16 -26.12 1.35 -6.44
N SER A 17 -25.49 2.38 -7.00
CA SER A 17 -25.79 2.90 -8.34
C SER A 17 -25.04 2.16 -9.46
N ARG A 18 -23.96 1.42 -9.13
CA ARG A 18 -23.01 0.83 -10.07
C ARG A 18 -22.28 1.88 -10.92
N GLU A 19 -22.23 3.11 -10.44
CA GLU A 19 -21.51 4.20 -11.09
C GLU A 19 -20.02 4.14 -10.78
N LYS A 20 -19.19 4.43 -11.79
CA LYS A 20 -17.74 4.60 -11.60
C LYS A 20 -17.48 6.04 -11.17
N LEU A 21 -17.13 6.21 -9.90
CA LEU A 21 -16.82 7.52 -9.32
C LEU A 21 -15.44 8.01 -9.75
N VAL A 22 -14.43 7.13 -9.75
CA VAL A 22 -13.04 7.52 -10.03
C VAL A 22 -12.33 6.45 -10.87
N LEU A 23 -11.49 6.91 -11.79
CA LEU A 23 -10.46 6.12 -12.47
C LEU A 23 -9.14 6.89 -12.40
N LYS A 24 -8.10 6.32 -11.79
CA LYS A 24 -6.75 6.89 -11.80
C LYS A 24 -5.78 5.88 -12.41
N ASN A 25 -5.00 6.35 -13.37
CA ASN A 25 -3.89 5.58 -13.91
C ASN A 25 -2.68 5.72 -12.99
N PHE A 26 -1.83 4.69 -12.96
CA PHE A 26 -0.58 4.75 -12.21
C PHE A 26 0.30 5.92 -12.70
N LYS A 27 0.80 6.69 -11.74
CA LYS A 27 1.81 7.73 -11.95
C LYS A 27 2.65 7.84 -10.69
N VAL A 28 3.96 7.96 -10.84
CA VAL A 28 4.85 8.38 -9.75
C VAL A 28 4.68 9.88 -9.54
N TRP A 29 4.40 10.31 -8.32
CA TRP A 29 4.12 11.72 -8.01
C TRP A 29 5.40 12.53 -7.88
N ASN A 30 6.44 11.93 -7.29
CA ASN A 30 7.75 12.56 -7.16
C ASN A 30 8.89 11.57 -7.43
N LEU A 31 9.23 11.40 -8.71
CA LEU A 31 10.28 10.47 -9.14
C LEU A 31 11.66 10.77 -8.54
N SER A 32 11.99 12.05 -8.31
CA SER A 32 13.29 12.44 -7.75
C SER A 32 13.41 12.15 -6.25
N ALA A 33 12.28 12.00 -5.55
CA ALA A 33 12.26 11.55 -4.16
C ALA A 33 12.39 10.01 -4.03
N CYS A 34 12.19 9.26 -5.11
CA CYS A 34 12.33 7.81 -5.09
C CYS A 34 13.79 7.37 -5.17
N SER A 35 14.07 6.17 -4.67
CA SER A 35 15.40 5.57 -4.66
C SER A 35 15.90 5.26 -6.08
N MET A 36 17.23 5.27 -6.25
CA MET A 36 17.86 4.88 -7.52
C MET A 36 17.45 3.47 -8.01
N PRO A 37 17.37 2.44 -7.13
CA PRO A 37 16.87 1.13 -7.54
C PRO A 37 15.47 1.16 -8.15
N PHE A 38 14.54 1.94 -7.56
CA PHE A 38 13.20 2.09 -8.12
C PHE A 38 13.23 2.76 -9.50
N GLN A 39 13.95 3.89 -9.62
CA GLN A 39 14.06 4.60 -10.89
C GLN A 39 14.63 3.71 -12.00
N ALA A 40 15.68 2.94 -11.69
CA ALA A 40 16.27 1.99 -12.63
C ALA A 40 15.31 0.85 -13.00
N ALA A 41 14.56 0.30 -12.03
CA ALA A 41 13.56 -0.74 -12.28
C ALA A 41 12.45 -0.25 -13.20
N LEU A 42 11.96 0.98 -13.00
CA LEU A 42 10.91 1.59 -13.82
C LEU A 42 11.37 1.86 -15.26
N VAL A 43 12.64 2.25 -15.45
CA VAL A 43 13.23 2.43 -16.79
C VAL A 43 13.42 1.08 -17.50
N LYS A 44 13.86 0.05 -16.77
CA LYS A 44 14.10 -1.28 -17.33
C LYS A 44 12.80 -1.95 -17.78
N ASP A 45 11.76 -1.87 -16.94
CA ASP A 45 10.44 -2.42 -17.24
C ASP A 45 9.36 -1.54 -16.59
N PRO A 46 8.67 -0.70 -17.38
CA PRO A 46 7.66 0.22 -16.88
C PRO A 46 6.34 -0.47 -16.52
N ALA A 47 6.20 -1.78 -16.78
CA ALA A 47 5.00 -2.51 -16.42
C ALA A 47 4.77 -2.47 -14.91
N ILE A 48 3.53 -2.19 -14.53
CA ILE A 48 3.11 -2.14 -13.14
C ILE A 48 1.70 -2.67 -13.00
N SER A 49 1.45 -3.34 -11.89
CA SER A 49 0.15 -3.89 -11.51
C SER A 49 -0.16 -3.49 -10.09
N VAL A 50 -1.45 -3.43 -9.76
CA VAL A 50 -1.91 -3.27 -8.39
C VAL A 50 -1.95 -4.64 -7.72
N ASN A 51 -1.18 -4.81 -6.64
CA ASN A 51 -1.17 -6.04 -5.84
C ASN A 51 -2.24 -6.00 -4.75
N ARG A 52 -2.42 -4.85 -4.10
CA ARG A 52 -3.38 -4.67 -2.99
C ARG A 52 -4.03 -3.29 -3.05
N VAL A 53 -5.33 -3.25 -2.78
CA VAL A 53 -6.05 -2.03 -2.40
C VAL A 53 -6.75 -2.25 -1.06
N ILE A 54 -6.73 -1.25 -0.18
CA ILE A 54 -7.39 -1.34 1.12
C ILE A 54 -7.80 0.04 1.62
N TRP A 55 -8.96 0.12 2.29
CA TRP A 55 -9.42 1.32 2.95
C TRP A 55 -8.85 1.42 4.36
N SER A 56 -8.62 2.65 4.83
CA SER A 56 -8.47 2.90 6.26
C SER A 56 -9.79 2.55 6.98
N PRO A 57 -9.74 2.18 8.27
CA PRO A 57 -10.95 1.80 9.01
C PRO A 57 -12.03 2.88 9.08
N ASP A 58 -11.64 4.15 8.97
CA ASP A 58 -12.55 5.30 8.97
C ASP A 58 -13.04 5.69 7.56
N GLY A 59 -12.57 5.01 6.51
CA GLY A 59 -12.93 5.29 5.12
C GLY A 59 -12.38 6.61 4.56
N SER A 60 -11.56 7.34 5.32
CA SER A 60 -11.01 8.64 4.91
C SER A 60 -9.82 8.53 3.97
N LEU A 61 -9.09 7.41 4.04
CA LEU A 61 -7.96 7.11 3.18
C LEU A 61 -8.15 5.74 2.52
N PHE A 62 -7.44 5.53 1.42
CA PHE A 62 -7.16 4.19 0.94
C PHE A 62 -5.73 4.11 0.43
N GLY A 63 -5.17 2.92 0.53
CA GLY A 63 -3.82 2.63 0.12
C GLY A 63 -3.79 1.65 -1.04
N VAL A 64 -2.76 1.76 -1.87
CA VAL A 64 -2.52 0.98 -3.07
C VAL A 64 -1.08 0.49 -3.05
N ALA A 65 -0.88 -0.82 -3.04
CA ALA A 65 0.44 -1.44 -3.19
C ALA A 65 0.61 -1.95 -4.62
N TYR A 66 1.77 -1.68 -5.20
CA TYR A 66 2.09 -2.02 -6.58
C TYR A 66 3.11 -3.15 -6.67
N SER A 67 3.21 -3.80 -7.84
CA SER A 67 4.24 -4.82 -8.16
C SER A 67 5.65 -4.27 -8.34
N ARG A 68 5.85 -3.02 -7.96
CA ARG A 68 7.14 -2.34 -7.85
C ARG A 68 7.25 -1.77 -6.43
N HIS A 69 8.24 -0.92 -6.23
CA HIS A 69 8.63 -0.47 -4.90
C HIS A 69 7.56 0.37 -4.21
N ILE A 70 6.59 0.88 -4.97
CA ILE A 70 5.72 1.97 -4.55
C ILE A 70 4.49 1.49 -3.81
N VAL A 71 4.15 2.23 -2.77
CA VAL A 71 2.82 2.28 -2.15
C VAL A 71 2.32 3.71 -2.22
N GLN A 72 1.08 3.90 -2.66
CA GLN A 72 0.41 5.21 -2.69
C GLN A 72 -0.77 5.22 -1.74
N ILE A 73 -0.92 6.30 -1.00
CA ILE A 73 -2.04 6.56 -0.11
C ILE A 73 -2.79 7.77 -0.65
N TYR A 74 -4.10 7.61 -0.82
CA TYR A 74 -5.00 8.66 -1.27
C TYR A 74 -5.92 9.07 -0.13
N SER A 75 -6.29 10.35 -0.09
CA SER A 75 -7.41 10.83 0.73
C SER A 75 -8.70 10.81 -0.08
N TYR A 76 -9.80 10.47 0.60
CA TYR A 76 -11.13 10.39 0.03
C TYR A 76 -12.09 11.27 0.83
N HIS A 77 -12.81 12.14 0.13
CA HIS A 77 -13.74 13.10 0.73
C HIS A 77 -15.19 12.92 0.27
N GLY A 78 -15.51 11.77 -0.34
CA GLY A 78 -16.84 11.48 -0.88
C GLY A 78 -16.94 11.73 -2.38
N GLY A 79 -17.92 11.08 -3.02
CA GLY A 79 -18.14 11.19 -4.47
C GLY A 79 -16.89 10.82 -5.27
N ASP A 80 -16.44 11.73 -6.12
CA ASP A 80 -15.24 11.63 -6.95
C ASP A 80 -14.02 12.40 -6.40
N ASP A 81 -14.11 13.00 -5.20
CA ASP A 81 -13.01 13.74 -4.57
C ASP A 81 -11.98 12.79 -3.94
N VAL A 82 -11.01 12.39 -4.77
CA VAL A 82 -9.84 11.59 -4.40
C VAL A 82 -8.57 12.39 -4.65
N ARG A 83 -7.76 12.56 -3.60
CA ARG A 83 -6.51 13.35 -3.65
C ARG A 83 -5.29 12.50 -3.30
N GLN A 84 -4.17 12.85 -3.90
CA GLN A 84 -2.87 12.29 -3.58
C GLN A 84 -2.48 12.72 -2.16
N ASN A 85 -2.20 11.79 -1.27
CA ASN A 85 -1.83 12.09 0.12
C ASN A 85 -0.35 11.80 0.38
N VAL A 86 0.08 10.53 0.25
CA VAL A 86 1.47 10.12 0.48
C VAL A 86 1.92 9.10 -0.57
N GLU A 87 3.15 9.24 -1.06
CA GLU A 87 3.83 8.25 -1.91
C GLU A 87 5.04 7.69 -1.17
N ILE A 88 5.17 6.37 -1.11
CA ILE A 88 6.18 5.66 -0.34
C ILE A 88 6.96 4.73 -1.26
N ASP A 89 8.27 4.90 -1.33
CA ASP A 89 9.21 3.89 -1.83
C ASP A 89 9.41 2.84 -0.74
N ALA A 90 8.54 1.84 -0.74
CA ALA A 90 8.29 0.97 0.39
C ALA A 90 9.26 -0.21 0.45
N HIS A 91 9.52 -0.87 -0.67
CA HIS A 91 10.32 -2.10 -0.73
C HIS A 91 11.29 -2.08 -1.91
N VAL A 92 12.39 -2.82 -1.82
CA VAL A 92 13.20 -3.13 -3.01
C VAL A 92 12.54 -4.32 -3.72
N GLY A 93 11.96 -4.09 -4.90
CA GLY A 93 11.07 -5.04 -5.58
C GLY A 93 9.59 -4.70 -5.37
N GLY A 94 8.70 -5.68 -5.49
CA GLY A 94 7.25 -5.49 -5.32
C GLY A 94 6.83 -5.24 -3.88
N ALA A 95 5.84 -4.37 -3.69
CA ALA A 95 5.04 -4.29 -2.48
C ALA A 95 3.85 -5.25 -2.62
N ASN A 96 3.89 -6.36 -1.88
CA ASN A 96 2.98 -7.48 -2.08
C ASN A 96 1.67 -7.33 -1.30
N ASP A 97 1.72 -6.71 -0.13
CA ASP A 97 0.54 -6.50 0.71
C ASP A 97 0.55 -5.15 1.46
N LEU A 98 -0.62 -4.76 1.93
CA LEU A 98 -0.88 -3.49 2.59
C LEU A 98 -1.96 -3.63 3.67
N ALA A 99 -1.72 -3.09 4.85
CA ALA A 99 -2.71 -3.01 5.92
C ALA A 99 -2.66 -1.68 6.68
N PHE A 100 -3.83 -1.14 7.04
CA PHE A 100 -3.94 0.00 7.95
C PHE A 100 -4.05 -0.45 9.41
N SER A 101 -3.34 0.23 10.29
CA SER A 101 -3.39 0.02 11.74
C SER A 101 -3.47 1.35 12.47
N ASN A 102 -4.10 1.37 13.65
CA ASN A 102 -4.24 2.57 14.48
C ASN A 102 -3.67 2.36 15.89
N PRO A 103 -2.38 1.96 16.05
CA PRO A 103 -1.79 1.83 17.37
C PRO A 103 -1.82 3.20 18.07
N ASN A 104 -2.41 3.24 19.27
CA ASN A 104 -2.43 4.44 20.11
C ASN A 104 -2.97 5.70 19.43
N LYS A 105 -4.01 5.56 18.60
CA LYS A 105 -4.64 6.65 17.81
C LYS A 105 -3.74 7.24 16.72
N GLN A 106 -2.66 6.56 16.33
CA GLN A 106 -1.82 6.98 15.22
C GLN A 106 -2.04 6.06 14.02
N LEU A 107 -2.47 6.64 12.90
CA LEU A 107 -2.68 5.89 11.67
C LEU A 107 -1.34 5.50 11.04
N CYS A 108 -1.16 4.19 10.90
CA CYS A 108 0.01 3.57 10.34
C CYS A 108 -0.39 2.67 9.18
N VAL A 109 0.54 2.52 8.25
CA VAL A 109 0.46 1.58 7.15
C VAL A 109 1.54 0.52 7.33
N ILE A 110 1.18 -0.74 7.13
CA ILE A 110 2.09 -1.87 7.20
C ILE A 110 2.20 -2.44 5.79
N THR A 111 3.41 -2.66 5.33
CA THR A 111 3.72 -3.19 4.00
C THR A 111 4.63 -4.40 4.12
N CYS A 112 4.55 -5.31 3.17
CA CYS A 112 5.51 -6.40 3.02
C CYS A 112 5.85 -6.60 1.53
N GLY A 113 7.01 -7.15 1.23
CA GLY A 113 7.49 -7.22 -0.16
C GLY A 113 8.62 -8.19 -0.43
N ASP A 114 9.16 -8.07 -1.64
CA ASP A 114 10.20 -8.97 -2.19
C ASP A 114 11.54 -8.83 -1.49
N ASP A 115 11.78 -7.69 -0.83
CA ASP A 115 12.96 -7.45 0.00
C ASP A 115 12.98 -8.27 1.30
N LYS A 116 12.00 -9.16 1.49
CA LYS A 116 11.89 -10.09 2.62
C LYS A 116 11.69 -9.37 3.96
N THR A 117 11.16 -8.15 3.92
CA THR A 117 10.90 -7.37 5.12
C THR A 117 9.44 -7.00 5.24
N ILE A 118 9.04 -6.70 6.47
CA ILE A 118 7.79 -6.02 6.78
C ILE A 118 8.18 -4.62 7.27
N LYS A 119 7.53 -3.58 6.77
CA LYS A 119 7.81 -2.20 7.17
C LYS A 119 6.56 -1.51 7.66
N VAL A 120 6.73 -0.59 8.61
CA VAL A 120 5.65 0.21 9.18
C VAL A 120 5.91 1.68 8.92
N TRP A 121 4.90 2.37 8.43
CA TRP A 121 4.95 3.74 7.99
C TRP A 121 3.89 4.56 8.72
N ASP A 122 4.18 5.82 8.95
CA ASP A 122 3.16 6.80 9.30
C ASP A 122 2.29 7.09 8.07
N ALA A 123 0.97 6.91 8.19
CA ALA A 123 0.07 7.05 7.03
C ALA A 123 -0.11 8.50 6.57
N THR A 124 0.20 9.47 7.44
CA THR A 124 0.03 10.91 7.17
C THR A 124 1.30 11.51 6.60
N THR A 125 2.46 11.09 7.09
CA THR A 125 3.75 11.68 6.69
C THR A 125 4.57 10.81 5.74
N GLY A 126 4.24 9.52 5.60
CA GLY A 126 5.04 8.56 4.83
C GLY A 126 6.36 8.18 5.49
N VAL A 127 6.61 8.64 6.71
CA VAL A 127 7.87 8.35 7.42
C VAL A 127 7.87 6.90 7.90
N LYS A 128 8.96 6.18 7.58
CA LYS A 128 9.20 4.83 8.08
C LYS A 128 9.47 4.84 9.58
N LYS A 129 8.73 4.03 10.33
CA LYS A 129 8.90 3.86 11.78
C LYS A 129 9.67 2.60 12.13
N TYR A 130 9.32 1.48 11.51
CA TYR A 130 9.87 0.18 11.85
C TYR A 130 10.18 -0.63 10.59
N THR A 131 11.20 -1.48 10.69
CA THR A 131 11.53 -2.51 9.72
C THR A 131 11.70 -3.81 10.50
N PHE A 132 10.98 -4.85 10.09
CA PHE A 132 11.07 -6.19 10.63
C PHE A 132 11.76 -7.07 9.61
N GLU A 133 12.90 -7.61 10.01
CA GLU A 133 13.76 -8.49 9.22
C GLU A 133 13.72 -9.92 9.81
N GLY A 134 14.32 -10.88 9.09
CA GLY A 134 14.41 -12.28 9.52
C GLY A 134 13.65 -13.27 8.63
N HIS A 135 12.92 -12.79 7.61
CA HIS A 135 12.37 -13.67 6.58
C HIS A 135 13.46 -14.03 5.57
N GLU A 136 13.56 -15.32 5.24
CA GLU A 136 14.53 -15.82 4.26
C GLU A 136 14.00 -15.77 2.82
N ALA A 137 12.71 -15.49 2.65
CA ALA A 137 11.99 -15.42 1.38
C ALA A 137 11.08 -14.18 1.31
N PRO A 138 10.62 -13.77 0.09
CA PRO A 138 9.61 -12.73 -0.07
C PRO A 138 8.40 -12.92 0.83
N VAL A 139 7.86 -11.80 1.32
CA VAL A 139 6.67 -11.83 2.18
C VAL A 139 5.47 -11.40 1.34
N TYR A 140 4.56 -12.34 1.10
CA TYR A 140 3.40 -12.13 0.23
C TYR A 140 2.17 -11.58 0.94
N SER A 141 2.02 -11.83 2.25
CA SER A 141 0.89 -11.27 3.01
C SER A 141 1.23 -10.95 4.45
N ALA A 142 0.63 -9.87 4.95
CA ALA A 142 0.68 -9.47 6.34
C ALA A 142 -0.72 -9.04 6.79
N PHE A 143 -1.21 -9.58 7.90
CA PHE A 143 -2.52 -9.22 8.43
C PHE A 143 -2.45 -8.82 9.91
N LEU A 144 -3.36 -7.94 10.29
CA LEU A 144 -3.53 -7.52 11.67
C LEU A 144 -4.55 -8.45 12.33
N MET A 145 -4.13 -9.06 13.43
CA MET A 145 -5.07 -9.70 14.35
C MET A 145 -5.33 -8.75 15.51
N TRP A 146 -6.60 -8.59 15.86
CA TRP A 146 -7.00 -7.94 17.08
C TRP A 146 -6.94 -8.96 18.21
N ASP A 147 -5.90 -8.90 19.05
CA ASP A 147 -5.97 -9.51 20.37
C ASP A 147 -6.60 -8.49 21.33
N ASN A 148 -7.58 -8.93 22.13
CA ASN A 148 -8.38 -8.11 23.04
C ASN A 148 -7.54 -7.35 24.10
N GLN A 149 -6.22 -7.59 24.17
CA GLN A 149 -5.33 -6.93 25.13
C GLN A 149 -4.08 -6.25 24.55
N ARG A 150 -3.76 -6.37 23.25
CA ARG A 150 -2.55 -5.72 22.68
C ARG A 150 -2.76 -5.21 21.26
N ARG A 151 -2.55 -3.90 21.10
CA ARG A 151 -2.51 -3.19 19.81
C ARG A 151 -1.23 -3.59 19.06
N GLY A 152 -1.25 -4.65 18.26
CA GLY A 152 -0.08 -5.06 17.47
C GLY A 152 -0.36 -6.17 16.46
N ILE A 153 0.49 -6.23 15.41
CA ILE A 153 0.50 -7.27 14.39
C ILE A 153 0.80 -8.60 15.09
N THR A 154 -0.15 -9.53 15.13
CA THR A 154 0.03 -10.81 15.87
C THR A 154 0.36 -11.98 14.93
N HIS A 155 0.29 -11.81 13.61
CA HIS A 155 0.75 -12.84 12.67
C HIS A 155 1.09 -12.27 11.29
N CYS A 156 2.26 -12.63 10.77
CA CYS A 156 2.56 -12.53 9.35
C CYS A 156 2.67 -13.96 8.81
N ARG A 157 1.95 -14.27 7.75
CA ARG A 157 2.05 -15.57 7.09
C ARG A 157 2.95 -15.42 5.88
N MET A 158 4.08 -16.11 5.89
CA MET A 158 4.76 -16.44 4.64
C MET A 158 3.90 -17.50 3.95
N GLU A 159 3.11 -17.10 2.96
CA GLU A 159 2.56 -18.07 2.03
C GLU A 159 3.71 -18.52 1.14
N ARG A 160 4.22 -19.74 1.39
CA ARG A 160 5.10 -20.41 0.45
C ARG A 160 4.25 -20.76 -0.76
N GLU A 161 4.70 -20.35 -1.95
CA GLU A 161 4.22 -20.90 -3.23
C GLU A 161 4.26 -22.44 -3.21
#